data_AF-A0A3D6B815-F1
#
_entry.id   AF-A0A3D6B815-F1
#
_cell.length_a   1.000
_cell.length_b   1.000
_cell.length_c   1.000
_cell.angle_alpha   90.00
_cell.angle_beta   90.00
_cell.angle_gamma   90.00
#
_symmetry.space_group_name_H-M   'P 1'
#
loop_
_entity.id
_entity.type
_entity.pdbx_description
1 polymer ?
#
loop_
_entity_poly.entity_id
_entity_poly.type
_entity_poly.pdbx_seq_one_letter_code
_entity_poly.pdbx_strand_id
1 'polypeptide(L)'
;MEYFNNISQQPPTDLNLEEIFSFYYNLKGSSKADEGKYKEALENFNKALELNPESSAALFNRATVKADIGDLKGAKEDFIRVREIELKRNDELYENFSNNLLNDKMKNRINIF
;
A
#
# COMPACT_ATOMS: atom_id res chain seq x y z
N MET A 1 40.65 -9.25 9.01
CA MET A 1 40.55 -7.86 8.52
C MET A 1 40.20 -7.95 7.04
N GLU A 2 39.05 -7.52 6.53
CA GLU A 2 37.86 -6.89 7.09
C GLU A 2 36.91 -6.79 5.88
N TYR A 3 35.95 -7.69 5.71
CA TYR A 3 34.51 -7.48 5.94
C TYR A 3 33.87 -6.16 5.44
N PHE A 4 34.51 -5.39 4.55
CA PHE A 4 33.99 -4.10 4.08
C PHE A 4 33.82 -3.93 2.57
N ASN A 5 33.79 -5.01 1.78
CA ASN A 5 33.57 -4.90 0.32
C ASN A 5 32.18 -5.34 -0.15
N ASN A 6 31.15 -5.25 0.70
CA ASN A 6 29.78 -5.56 0.25
C ASN A 6 28.69 -4.68 0.89
N ILE A 7 28.93 -3.38 1.00
CA ILE A 7 27.93 -2.39 1.44
C ILE A 7 27.60 -1.40 0.31
N SER A 8 27.55 -1.87 -0.94
CA SER A 8 27.04 -1.07 -2.07
C SER A 8 25.53 -1.20 -2.29
N GLN A 9 24.81 -1.77 -1.33
CA GLN A 9 23.36 -1.69 -1.25
C GLN A 9 23.01 -0.98 0.06
N GLN A 10 23.24 0.33 0.13
CA GLN A 10 22.50 1.11 1.13
C GLN A 10 21.01 0.85 0.84
N PRO A 11 20.20 0.45 1.85
CA PRO A 11 18.75 0.44 1.67
C PRO A 11 18.34 1.84 1.21
N PRO A 12 17.38 1.98 0.28
CA PRO A 12 17.08 3.27 -0.32
C PRO A 12 16.78 4.30 0.78
N THR A 13 17.62 5.32 0.87
CA THR A 13 17.59 6.37 1.89
C THR A 13 16.56 7.46 1.60
N ASP A 14 15.66 7.23 0.64
CA ASP A 14 14.51 8.10 0.39
C ASP A 14 13.30 7.49 1.09
N LEU A 15 13.30 7.62 2.41
CA LEU A 15 12.16 7.32 3.24
C LEU A 15 10.96 8.11 2.71
N ASN A 16 10.00 7.45 2.07
CA ASN A 16 8.84 8.11 1.49
C ASN A 16 8.00 8.74 2.61
N LEU A 17 8.25 10.03 2.86
CA LEU A 17 7.62 10.77 3.95
C LEU A 17 6.10 10.74 3.84
N GLU A 18 5.55 10.80 2.62
CA GLU A 18 4.11 10.74 2.38
C GLU A 18 3.53 9.39 2.82
N GLU A 19 4.24 8.30 2.53
CA GLU A 19 3.82 6.96 2.93
C GLU A 19 3.89 6.74 4.44
N ILE A 20 4.92 7.29 5.10
CA ILE A 20 5.00 7.29 6.56
C ILE A 20 3.89 8.12 7.20
N PHE A 21 3.65 9.33 6.69
CA PHE A 21 2.57 10.16 7.21
C PHE A 21 1.21 9.52 6.96
N SER A 22 1.01 8.87 5.80
CA SER A 22 -0.20 8.10 5.52
C SER A 22 -0.39 6.98 6.54
N PHE A 23 0.66 6.19 6.79
CA PHE A 23 0.63 5.13 7.80
C PHE A 23 0.33 5.68 9.21
N TYR A 24 0.98 6.78 9.60
CA TYR A 24 0.74 7.46 10.87
C TYR A 24 -0.74 7.89 11.01
N TYR A 25 -1.30 8.54 10.00
CA TYR A 25 -2.70 8.96 10.02
C TYR A 25 -3.66 7.78 10.04
N ASN A 26 -3.35 6.68 9.34
CA ASN A 26 -4.15 5.46 9.42
C ASN A 26 -4.17 4.89 10.85
N LEU A 27 -3.00 4.75 11.50
CA LEU A 27 -2.92 4.27 12.87
C LEU A 27 -3.67 5.17 13.86
N LYS A 28 -3.52 6.49 13.70
CA LYS A 28 -4.24 7.47 14.51
C LYS A 28 -5.75 7.38 14.30
N GLY A 29 -6.20 7.19 13.07
CA GLY A 29 -7.60 6.97 12.74
C GLY A 29 -8.15 5.71 13.40
N SER A 30 -7.41 4.60 13.35
CA SER A 30 -7.78 3.34 14.01
C SER A 30 -7.94 3.53 15.52
N SER A 31 -6.96 4.16 16.18
CA SER A 31 -7.03 4.44 17.61
C SER A 31 -8.25 5.31 17.97
N LYS A 32 -8.63 6.27 17.12
CA LYS A 32 -9.84 7.08 17.32
C LYS A 32 -11.12 6.29 17.12
N ALA A 33 -11.14 5.33 16.22
CA ALA A 33 -12.27 4.42 16.03
C ALA A 33 -12.46 3.53 17.28
N ASP A 34 -11.36 3.01 17.85
CA ASP A 34 -11.38 2.21 19.08
C ASP A 34 -11.90 3.02 20.29
N GLU A 35 -11.65 4.33 20.31
CA GLU A 35 -12.21 5.29 21.29
C GLU A 35 -13.69 5.64 21.03
N GLY A 36 -14.31 5.13 19.95
CA GLY A 36 -15.67 5.51 19.51
C GLY A 36 -15.78 6.91 18.90
N LYS A 37 -14.64 7.58 18.64
CA LYS A 37 -14.57 8.93 18.08
C LYS A 37 -14.57 8.87 16.56
N TYR A 38 -15.67 8.38 15.99
CA TYR A 38 -15.76 8.06 14.56
C TYR A 38 -15.51 9.26 13.64
N LYS A 39 -15.94 10.47 14.02
CA LYS A 39 -15.65 11.68 13.22
C LYS A 39 -14.15 11.94 13.12
N GLU A 40 -13.43 11.90 14.25
CA GLU A 40 -11.98 12.06 14.29
C GLU A 40 -11.28 10.92 13.53
N ALA A 41 -11.80 9.69 13.62
CA ALA A 41 -11.27 8.56 12.87
C ALA A 41 -11.34 8.80 11.35
N LEU A 42 -12.51 9.20 10.84
CA LEU A 42 -12.73 9.50 9.42
C LEU A 42 -11.84 10.64 8.92
N GLU A 43 -11.65 11.69 9.71
CA GLU A 43 -10.75 12.79 9.36
C GLU A 43 -9.29 12.31 9.21
N ASN A 44 -8.83 11.42 10.09
CA ASN A 44 -7.48 10.86 9.98
C ASN A 44 -7.37 9.89 8.80
N PHE A 45 -8.37 9.04 8.54
CA PHE A 45 -8.33 8.19 7.34
C PHE A 45 -8.36 9.00 6.05
N ASN A 46 -9.09 10.11 6.00
CA ASN A 46 -9.06 11.01 4.84
C ASN A 46 -7.66 11.57 4.60
N LYS A 47 -6.97 12.05 5.65
CA LYS A 47 -5.57 12.49 5.54
C LYS A 47 -4.62 11.38 5.09
N ALA A 48 -4.82 10.17 5.59
CA ALA A 48 -4.03 9.02 5.15
C ALA A 48 -4.21 8.76 3.64
N LEU A 49 -5.43 8.94 3.12
CA LEU A 49 -5.78 8.73 1.71
C LEU A 49 -5.45 9.93 0.81
N GLU A 50 -5.31 11.12 1.35
CA GLU A 50 -4.75 12.27 0.63
C GLU A 50 -3.26 12.05 0.33
N LEU A 51 -2.54 11.44 1.27
CA LEU A 51 -1.11 11.15 1.14
C LEU A 51 -0.82 9.86 0.37
N ASN A 52 -1.64 8.83 0.58
CA ASN A 52 -1.56 7.59 -0.19
C ASN A 52 -2.97 7.15 -0.60
N PRO A 53 -3.43 7.56 -1.79
CA PRO A 53 -4.76 7.22 -2.30
C PRO A 53 -4.98 5.72 -2.54
N GLU A 54 -3.91 4.93 -2.63
CA GLU A 54 -3.97 3.48 -2.84
C GLU A 54 -3.72 2.69 -1.54
N SER A 55 -3.77 3.35 -0.37
CA SER A 55 -3.63 2.67 0.91
C SER A 55 -4.85 1.77 1.19
N SER A 56 -4.74 0.49 0.85
CA SER A 56 -5.75 -0.54 1.12
C SER A 56 -6.15 -0.57 2.60
N ALA A 57 -5.18 -0.39 3.51
CA ALA A 57 -5.43 -0.37 4.96
C ALA A 57 -6.30 0.82 5.39
N ALA A 58 -5.99 2.03 4.92
CA ALA A 58 -6.76 3.22 5.26
C ALA A 58 -8.18 3.19 4.65
N LEU A 59 -8.33 2.69 3.41
CA LEU A 59 -9.64 2.47 2.80
C LEU A 59 -10.46 1.46 3.59
N PHE A 60 -9.87 0.31 3.95
CA PHE A 60 -10.56 -0.73 4.70
C PHE A 60 -11.01 -0.24 6.08
N ASN A 61 -10.14 0.44 6.82
CA ASN A 61 -10.47 0.98 8.14
C ASN A 61 -11.55 2.07 8.05
N ARG A 62 -11.47 2.95 7.05
CA ARG A 62 -12.53 3.96 6.80
C ARG A 62 -13.86 3.29 6.46
N ALA A 63 -13.84 2.23 5.66
CA ALA A 63 -15.03 1.48 5.29
C ALA A 63 -15.71 0.85 6.51
N THR A 64 -14.93 0.23 7.41
CA THR A 64 -15.42 -0.33 8.67
C THR A 64 -16.09 0.74 9.53
N VAL A 65 -15.42 1.88 9.76
CA VAL A 65 -16.00 2.98 10.54
C VAL A 65 -17.26 3.54 9.89
N LYS A 66 -17.28 3.72 8.56
CA LYS A 66 -18.47 4.15 7.84
C LYS A 66 -19.63 3.16 8.02
N ALA A 67 -19.35 1.86 8.01
CA ALA A 67 -20.37 0.84 8.25
C ALA A 67 -20.93 0.92 9.68
N ASP A 68 -20.05 1.11 10.69
CA ASP A 68 -20.43 1.23 12.10
C ASP A 68 -21.36 2.43 12.36
N ILE A 69 -21.16 3.54 11.65
CA ILE A 69 -22.01 4.74 11.76
C ILE A 69 -23.21 4.73 10.80
N GLY A 70 -23.41 3.66 10.03
CA GLY A 70 -24.54 3.49 9.11
C GLY A 70 -24.38 4.10 7.72
N ASP A 71 -23.20 4.63 7.36
CA ASP A 71 -22.85 5.02 5.99
C ASP A 71 -22.46 3.79 5.15
N LEU A 72 -23.45 2.91 4.91
CA LEU A 72 -23.25 1.67 4.17
C LEU A 72 -22.87 1.92 2.71
N LYS A 73 -23.32 3.03 2.13
CA LYS A 73 -22.98 3.40 0.76
C LYS A 73 -21.50 3.76 0.66
N GLY A 74 -21.03 4.67 1.51
CA GLY A 74 -19.62 5.07 1.52
C GLY A 74 -18.69 3.93 1.93
N ALA A 75 -19.13 3.03 2.82
CA ALA A 75 -18.38 1.83 3.17
C ALA A 75 -18.20 0.89 1.97
N LYS A 76 -19.28 0.63 1.23
CA LYS A 76 -19.26 -0.21 0.02
C LYS A 76 -18.31 0.36 -1.03
N GLU A 77 -18.34 1.67 -1.26
CA GLU A 77 -17.44 2.34 -2.21
C GLU A 77 -15.96 2.13 -1.83
N ASP A 78 -15.62 2.29 -0.55
CA ASP A 78 -14.25 2.09 -0.07
C ASP A 78 -13.81 0.62 -0.19
N PHE A 79 -14.68 -0.35 0.15
CA PHE A 79 -14.36 -1.78 -0.01
C PHE A 79 -14.16 -2.19 -1.48
N ILE A 80 -14.93 -1.61 -2.41
CA ILE A 80 -14.74 -1.85 -3.84
C ILE A 80 -13.36 -1.37 -4.26
N ARG A 81 -12.97 -0.16 -3.82
CA ARG A 81 -11.66 0.40 -4.15
C ARG A 81 -10.51 -0.44 -3.60
N VAL A 82 -10.63 -0.98 -2.39
CA VAL A 82 -9.64 -1.96 -1.86
C VAL A 82 -9.48 -3.13 -2.82
N ARG A 83 -10.59 -3.73 -3.27
CA ARG A 83 -10.53 -4.86 -4.21
C ARG A 83 -9.88 -4.48 -5.53
N GLU A 84 -10.19 -3.31 -6.08
CA GLU A 84 -9.60 -2.82 -7.33
C GLU A 84 -8.08 -2.66 -7.23
N ILE A 85 -7.58 -2.12 -6.11
CA ILE A 85 -6.15 -1.97 -5.85
C ILE A 85 -5.46 -3.33 -5.75
N GLU A 86 -6.02 -4.27 -4.99
CA GLU A 86 -5.43 -5.61 -4.85
C GLU A 86 -5.41 -6.39 -6.19
N LEU A 87 -6.44 -6.22 -7.03
CA LEU A 87 -6.46 -6.78 -8.38
C LEU A 87 -5.37 -6.18 -9.26
N LYS A 88 -5.27 -4.85 -9.30
CA LYS A 88 -4.22 -4.14 -10.05
C LYS A 88 -2.82 -4.59 -9.63
N ARG A 89 -2.56 -4.71 -8.32
CA ARG A 89 -1.26 -5.19 -7.80
C ARG A 89 -0.95 -6.63 -8.23
N ASN A 90 -1.95 -7.50 -8.27
CA ASN A 90 -1.77 -8.87 -8.74
C ASN A 90 -1.46 -8.91 -10.24
N ASP A 91 -2.18 -8.14 -11.05
CA ASP A 91 -1.95 -8.06 -12.50
C ASP A 91 -0.53 -7.56 -12.80
N GLU A 92 -0.08 -6.48 -12.13
CA GLU A 92 1.29 -5.97 -12.23
C GLU A 92 2.34 -7.03 -11.82
N LEU A 93 2.08 -7.81 -10.78
CA LEU A 93 2.97 -8.89 -10.35
C LEU A 93 3.11 -9.98 -11.43
N TYR A 94 2.00 -10.39 -12.05
CA TYR A 94 2.02 -11.39 -13.13
C TYR A 94 2.74 -10.89 -14.37
N GLU A 95 2.52 -9.63 -14.77
CA GLU A 95 3.24 -9.02 -15.90
C GLU A 95 4.75 -8.94 -15.64
N ASN A 96 5.16 -8.47 -14.46
CA ASN A 96 6.56 -8.40 -14.07
C ASN A 96 7.23 -9.78 -14.06
N PHE A 97 6.54 -10.80 -13.53
CA PHE A 97 7.05 -12.18 -13.54
C PHE A 97 7.21 -12.72 -14.97
N SER A 98 6.20 -12.50 -15.83
CA SER A 98 6.24 -12.91 -17.24
C SER A 98 7.40 -12.25 -18.00
N ASN A 99 7.59 -10.94 -17.83
CA ASN A 99 8.66 -10.17 -18.46
C ASN A 99 10.05 -10.62 -18.00
N ASN A 100 10.22 -10.89 -16.69
CA ASN A 100 11.48 -11.42 -16.15
C ASN A 100 11.81 -12.81 -16.73
N LEU A 101 10.83 -13.70 -16.78
CA LEU A 101 11.01 -15.04 -17.35
C LEU A 101 11.39 -14.99 -18.84
N LEU A 102 10.79 -14.07 -19.61
CA LEU A 102 11.11 -13.87 -21.02
C LEU A 102 12.54 -13.33 -21.19
N ASN A 103 12.93 -12.34 -20.38
CA ASN A 103 14.27 -11.76 -20.39
C ASN A 103 15.36 -12.79 -20.05
N ASP A 104 15.13 -13.65 -19.06
CA ASP A 104 16.08 -14.71 -18.70
C ASP A 104 16.24 -15.75 -19.82
N LYS A 105 15.13 -16.12 -20.48
CA LYS A 105 15.18 -16.99 -21.67
C LYS A 105 15.93 -16.34 -22.83
N MET A 106 15.78 -15.04 -23.06
CA MET A 106 16.51 -14.33 -24.11
C MET A 106 18.01 -14.21 -23.80
N LYS A 107 18.40 -13.84 -22.57
CA LYS A 107 19.81 -13.78 -22.14
C LYS A 107 20.51 -15.13 -22.27
N ASN A 108 19.85 -16.22 -21.87
CA ASN A 108 20.41 -17.56 -21.98
C ASN A 108 20.55 -18.04 -23.42
N ARG A 109 19.75 -17.53 -24.37
CA ARG A 109 19.91 -17.82 -25.81
C ARG A 109 21.04 -17.05 -26.47
N ILE A 110 21.41 -15.88 -25.93
CA ILE A 110 22.47 -15.02 -26.48
C ILE A 110 23.86 -15.49 -26.02
N ASN A 111 23.99 -16.12 -24.85
CA ASN A 111 25.25 -16.62 -24.28
C ASN A 111 25.70 -18.03 -24.77
N ILE A 112 25.19 -18.52 -25.92
CA ILE A 112 25.55 -19.85 -26.47
C ILE A 112 26.45 -19.74 -27.72
N PHE A 113 27.34 -18.74 -27.79
CA PHE A 113 28.38 -18.66 -28.81
C PHE A 113 29.74 -18.34 -28.19
#